data_AF-A0A956BWG3-F1
#
_entry.id   AF-A0A956BWG3-F1
#
_cell.length_a   1.000
_cell.length_b   1.000
_cell.length_c   1.000
_cell.angle_alpha   90.00
_cell.angle_beta   90.00
_cell.angle_gamma   90.00
#
_symmetry.space_group_name_H-M   'P 1'
#
loop_
_entity.id
_entity.type
_entity.pdbx_description
1 polymer ?
#
loop_
_entity_poly.entity_id
_entity_poly.type
_entity_poly.pdbx_seq_one_letter_code
_entity_poly.pdbx_strand_id
1 'polypeptide(L)'
;MNNEGVPGPLRSPLAVFVTPLAVAFLWACVYDSAVGQPVPATDSSGAEATVDESETGTVDTSGESSDPAEAPASGESSADIRAANGEVLRTGPRVRHPRPEDQPLGVDIAIEDRDGHSMDALHAALRRAERGEGQARLVFYGASHVASDLFTGVVRSRLQARFGDAGHGFVLPVAPWRSYRHQGVRIRGDAERWESTKVRGDTRDVESFGLHGVFVETSTRNAWAEASTTSRGELGRAASVFELFYYKQPRGGDLQVYLDGRPVERIRTRATETGAGYARYEVPDGPHSLRVRANGNGNVRLFGLAVERERPGVIVDTLGINGARARYHLMWEDQLYREHLRRRNPDLVVLAYGTNESGDDQPIAAYESQLREVVGRVRETVPNASCLLIGPSDRPTELEDGSYEDRPRTAQLIQAQHRVAVEMGCGFFDLVAFMGGPLSMVTWSAATPAYGAPDHVHFTRAGYERLGNVLHDAMMEGFER
;
A
#
# COMPACT_ATOMS: atom_id res chain seq x y z
N MET A 1 43.92 -7.62 -53.33
CA MET A 1 44.91 -6.55 -53.48
C MET A 1 45.43 -6.21 -52.10
N ASN A 2 46.73 -6.34 -51.94
CA ASN A 2 47.51 -6.16 -50.71
C ASN A 2 47.51 -4.69 -50.26
N ASN A 3 47.60 -4.41 -48.96
CA ASN A 3 48.87 -4.03 -48.33
C ASN A 3 48.77 -3.83 -46.81
N GLU A 4 49.82 -4.30 -46.13
CA GLU A 4 50.15 -4.14 -44.72
C GLU A 4 50.67 -2.73 -44.38
N GLY A 5 50.73 -2.40 -43.08
CA GLY A 5 51.59 -1.31 -42.56
C GLY A 5 51.28 -0.84 -41.13
N VAL A 6 52.02 -1.37 -40.15
CA VAL A 6 52.20 -0.90 -38.74
C VAL A 6 53.59 -0.21 -38.68
N PRO A 7 53.94 0.85 -37.89
CA PRO A 7 53.90 0.90 -36.41
C PRO A 7 53.66 2.28 -35.71
N GLY A 8 53.47 2.25 -34.38
CA GLY A 8 53.27 3.40 -33.46
C GLY A 8 54.49 4.33 -33.28
N PRO A 9 54.56 5.22 -32.25
CA PRO A 9 54.52 4.78 -30.83
C PRO A 9 54.16 5.83 -29.70
N LEU A 10 54.08 5.32 -28.45
CA LEU A 10 54.40 5.93 -27.12
C LEU A 10 53.45 6.88 -26.32
N ARG A 11 53.11 6.37 -25.11
CA ARG A 11 53.06 6.98 -23.73
C ARG A 11 52.03 8.12 -23.49
N SER A 12 51.19 8.14 -22.44
CA SER A 12 51.38 7.86 -21.01
C SER A 12 50.00 7.74 -20.31
N PRO A 13 49.87 7.03 -19.17
CA PRO A 13 48.61 6.92 -18.41
C PRO A 13 48.46 8.08 -17.42
N LEU A 14 47.27 8.67 -17.32
CA LEU A 14 46.89 9.56 -16.22
C LEU A 14 46.21 8.71 -15.16
N ALA A 15 47.01 8.34 -14.16
CA ALA A 15 46.53 7.85 -12.88
C ALA A 15 45.88 9.02 -12.12
N VAL A 16 44.58 8.92 -11.85
CA VAL A 16 43.91 9.79 -10.88
C VAL A 16 44.12 9.16 -9.50
N PHE A 17 44.98 9.78 -8.71
CA PHE A 17 45.07 9.52 -7.27
C PHE A 17 43.81 10.06 -6.60
N VAL A 18 42.98 9.19 -6.04
CA VAL A 18 41.97 9.56 -5.03
C VAL A 18 42.57 9.24 -3.67
N THR A 19 43.00 10.28 -2.97
CA THR A 19 43.42 10.21 -1.57
C THR A 19 42.16 10.08 -0.69
N PRO A 20 42.08 9.13 0.25
CA PRO A 20 40.97 9.10 1.21
C PRO A 20 41.32 10.07 2.34
N LEU A 21 40.74 11.27 2.35
CA LEU A 21 40.69 12.06 3.57
C LEU A 21 39.44 11.65 4.34
N ALA A 22 39.67 10.79 5.33
CA ALA A 22 38.75 10.59 6.43
C ALA A 22 38.62 11.91 7.20
N VAL A 23 37.44 12.52 7.15
CA VAL A 23 37.03 13.53 8.13
C VAL A 23 35.65 13.12 8.62
N ALA A 24 35.63 12.48 9.78
CA ALA A 24 34.42 12.28 10.56
C ALA A 24 33.95 13.64 11.08
N PHE A 25 32.84 14.14 10.55
CA PHE A 25 32.04 15.17 11.21
C PHE A 25 30.72 14.56 11.64
N LEU A 26 30.59 14.38 12.96
CA LEU A 26 29.33 14.19 13.66
C LEU A 26 28.48 15.43 13.43
N TRP A 27 27.40 15.29 12.67
CA TRP A 27 26.30 16.25 12.64
C TRP A 27 25.04 15.56 13.14
N ALA A 28 24.78 15.73 14.44
CA ALA A 28 23.45 15.60 14.99
C ALA A 28 22.74 16.94 14.74
N CYS A 29 21.87 16.98 13.74
CA CYS A 29 20.96 18.09 13.54
C CYS A 29 19.52 17.55 13.48
N VAL A 30 18.74 17.96 14.47
CA VAL A 30 17.27 17.92 14.48
C VAL A 30 16.80 18.66 13.23
N TYR A 31 16.05 17.98 12.36
CA TYR A 31 15.53 18.54 11.12
C TYR A 31 14.21 19.25 11.42
N ASP A 32 14.20 20.58 11.31
CA ASP A 32 13.01 21.43 11.42
C ASP A 32 12.40 21.60 10.02
N SER A 33 11.24 20.99 9.81
CA SER A 33 10.50 21.01 8.54
C SER A 33 9.49 22.14 8.53
N ALA A 34 9.93 23.35 8.21
CA ALA A 34 9.04 24.48 7.93
C ALA A 34 9.59 25.37 6.79
N VAL A 35 9.07 25.14 5.59
CA VAL A 35 8.92 26.06 4.44
C VAL A 35 10.18 26.75 3.86
N GLY A 36 10.47 26.48 2.58
CA GLY A 36 11.52 27.18 1.82
C GLY A 36 11.06 28.54 1.25
N GLN A 37 11.83 29.60 1.51
CA GLN A 37 12.51 30.52 0.58
C GLN A 37 13.04 31.77 1.36
N PRO A 38 14.11 32.47 0.90
CA PRO A 38 15.02 33.25 1.74
C PRO A 38 14.62 34.73 1.94
N VAL A 39 14.98 35.30 3.09
CA VAL A 39 14.90 36.76 3.36
C VAL A 39 16.32 37.30 3.62
N PRO A 40 16.73 38.45 3.05
CA PRO A 40 18.10 38.95 3.12
C PRO A 40 18.41 39.61 4.48
N ALA A 41 19.70 39.58 4.83
CA ALA A 41 20.24 40.22 6.01
C ALA A 41 20.10 41.76 5.94
N THR A 42 19.56 42.35 7.00
CA THR A 42 19.78 43.77 7.31
C THR A 42 20.23 43.92 8.74
N ASP A 43 21.33 44.65 8.87
CA ASP A 43 21.95 45.15 10.10
C ASP A 43 20.93 45.76 11.07
N SER A 44 21.14 45.51 12.36
CA SER A 44 20.80 46.52 13.38
C SER A 44 21.90 46.58 14.43
N SER A 45 22.55 47.73 14.39
CA SER A 45 23.38 48.31 15.43
C SER A 45 22.58 48.61 16.70
N GLY A 46 23.24 48.42 17.84
CA GLY A 46 23.15 49.29 19.01
C GLY A 46 21.93 49.14 19.92
N ALA A 47 22.16 48.66 21.15
CA ALA A 47 22.04 49.48 22.34
C ALA A 47 22.55 48.72 23.58
N GLU A 48 23.56 49.28 24.24
CA GLU A 48 23.93 48.99 25.62
C GLU A 48 22.85 49.50 26.59
N ALA A 49 22.61 48.76 27.67
CA ALA A 49 22.45 49.31 29.02
C ALA A 49 22.48 48.18 30.07
N THR A 50 23.60 48.10 30.80
CA THR A 50 23.71 47.57 32.18
C THR A 50 23.04 48.57 33.15
N VAL A 51 22.43 48.20 34.27
CA VAL A 51 22.97 47.96 35.64
C VAL A 51 21.69 47.72 36.50
N ASP A 52 21.61 46.77 37.43
CA ASP A 52 21.97 46.97 38.85
C ASP A 52 22.01 45.66 39.66
N GLU A 53 22.98 45.60 40.56
CA GLU A 53 23.27 44.52 41.51
C GLU A 53 22.83 44.93 42.93
N SER A 54 22.18 44.02 43.65
CA SER A 54 22.15 43.85 45.13
C SER A 54 20.94 42.95 45.44
N GLU A 55 20.94 41.97 46.34
CA GLU A 55 21.63 41.79 47.61
C GLU A 55 21.98 40.31 47.88
N THR A 56 22.94 40.18 48.78
CA THR A 56 23.50 39.01 49.44
C THR A 56 22.51 38.19 50.28
N GLY A 57 22.73 36.87 50.37
CA GLY A 57 22.19 36.04 51.46
C GLY A 57 22.52 34.54 51.31
N THR A 58 23.44 34.05 52.13
CA THR A 58 23.94 32.66 52.18
C THR A 58 23.49 31.94 53.46
N VAL A 59 23.50 30.59 53.42
CA VAL A 59 23.55 29.60 54.55
C VAL A 59 22.16 29.25 55.16
N ASP A 60 21.76 28.02 55.54
CA ASP A 60 22.40 26.71 55.80
C ASP A 60 21.40 25.53 55.66
N THR A 61 22.00 24.35 55.70
CA THR A 61 21.52 22.96 55.65
C THR A 61 20.71 22.43 56.85
N SER A 62 19.78 21.51 56.57
CA SER A 62 19.39 20.29 57.34
C SER A 62 18.19 19.68 56.60
N GLY A 63 18.05 18.39 56.28
CA GLY A 63 18.68 17.19 56.79
C GLY A 63 17.60 16.33 57.46
N GLU A 64 16.75 15.64 56.68
CA GLU A 64 16.10 14.39 57.15
C GLU A 64 15.52 13.58 55.98
N SER A 65 15.77 12.27 56.04
CA SER A 65 15.52 11.23 55.06
C SER A 65 14.31 10.38 55.44
N SER A 66 13.51 9.94 54.45
CA SER A 66 12.77 8.67 54.54
C SER A 66 12.33 8.15 53.17
N ASP A 67 13.03 7.10 52.72
CA ASP A 67 12.65 5.93 51.89
C ASP A 67 12.07 6.05 50.46
N PRO A 68 12.37 5.06 49.60
CA PRO A 68 12.36 5.20 48.15
C PRO A 68 11.05 4.69 47.54
N ALA A 69 10.37 5.55 46.78
CA ALA A 69 9.29 5.13 45.91
C ALA A 69 9.84 4.56 44.60
N GLU A 70 9.34 3.37 44.25
CA GLU A 70 9.46 2.65 42.99
C GLU A 70 9.56 3.56 41.76
N ALA A 71 10.56 3.26 40.91
CA ALA A 71 10.67 3.82 39.58
C ALA A 71 9.52 3.31 38.69
N PRO A 72 8.74 4.19 38.03
CA PRO A 72 7.87 3.74 36.96
C PRO A 72 8.71 3.50 35.70
N ALA A 73 8.43 2.36 35.06
CA ALA A 73 8.99 1.97 33.78
C ALA A 73 8.75 3.07 32.72
N SER A 74 9.83 3.48 32.05
CA SER A 74 9.82 4.44 30.96
C SER A 74 9.18 3.82 29.71
N GLY A 75 7.86 3.94 29.61
CA GLY A 75 7.14 3.98 28.33
C GLY A 75 6.90 5.44 27.98
N GLU A 76 7.88 6.11 27.38
CA GLU A 76 7.67 7.46 26.84
C GLU A 76 6.78 7.36 25.60
N SER A 77 5.50 7.62 25.81
CA SER A 77 4.60 8.16 24.79
C SER A 77 5.23 9.44 24.25
N SER A 78 5.43 9.52 22.93
CA SER A 78 5.83 10.75 22.26
C SER A 78 4.74 11.80 22.45
N ALA A 79 4.91 12.67 23.44
CA ALA A 79 4.01 13.81 23.64
C ALA A 79 4.15 14.76 22.44
N ASP A 80 3.05 14.98 21.70
CA ASP A 80 3.01 15.84 20.53
C ASP A 80 3.44 17.28 20.86
N ILE A 81 4.30 17.85 20.01
CA ILE A 81 4.54 19.29 19.95
C ILE A 81 3.34 19.91 19.21
N ARG A 82 2.55 20.73 19.90
CA ARG A 82 1.46 21.49 19.28
C ARG A 82 2.00 22.81 18.73
N ALA A 83 1.72 23.11 17.47
CA ALA A 83 1.95 24.45 16.94
C ALA A 83 1.02 25.46 17.62
N ALA A 84 1.38 26.75 17.59
CA ALA A 84 0.65 27.84 18.27
C ALA A 84 -0.82 27.98 17.79
N ASN A 85 -1.19 27.35 16.68
CA ASN A 85 -2.54 27.29 16.11
C ASN A 85 -3.34 26.02 16.49
N GLY A 86 -2.78 25.15 17.35
CA GLY A 86 -3.41 23.88 17.72
C GLY A 86 -3.21 22.74 16.71
N GLU A 87 -2.41 22.94 15.66
CA GLU A 87 -2.09 21.92 14.67
C GLU A 87 -1.09 20.91 15.27
N VAL A 88 -1.37 19.61 15.09
CA VAL A 88 -0.48 18.51 15.51
C VAL A 88 0.74 18.51 14.58
N LEU A 89 1.92 18.81 15.12
CA LEU A 89 3.16 18.77 14.35
C LEU A 89 3.56 17.30 14.16
N ARG A 90 3.51 16.82 12.92
CA ARG A 90 3.95 15.46 12.59
C ARG A 90 5.48 15.36 12.72
N THR A 91 5.96 14.50 13.61
CA THR A 91 7.38 14.22 13.84
C THR A 91 7.96 13.12 12.95
N GLY A 92 7.11 12.46 12.15
CA GLY A 92 7.48 11.35 11.28
C GLY A 92 7.49 10.00 12.02
N PRO A 93 7.65 8.89 11.28
CA PRO A 93 7.58 7.56 11.87
C PRO A 93 8.82 7.25 12.71
N ARG A 94 8.61 6.53 13.81
CA ARG A 94 9.72 5.97 14.60
C ARG A 94 10.49 4.94 13.78
N VAL A 95 11.82 5.04 13.79
CA VAL A 95 12.70 4.00 13.25
C VAL A 95 12.73 2.80 14.21
N ARG A 96 12.43 1.61 13.70
CA ARG A 96 12.34 0.36 14.48
C ARG A 96 13.71 -0.21 14.83
N HIS A 97 14.67 -0.09 13.90
CA HIS A 97 16.04 -0.57 14.09
C HIS A 97 17.03 0.47 13.54
N PRO A 98 18.05 0.88 14.30
CA PRO A 98 19.12 1.73 13.77
C PRO A 98 19.81 0.98 12.64
N ARG A 99 19.99 1.63 11.49
CA ARG A 99 20.48 1.00 10.25
C ARG A 99 21.98 0.69 10.36
N PRO A 100 22.41 -0.58 10.35
CA PRO A 100 23.80 -0.97 10.10
C PRO A 100 24.21 -0.61 8.67
N GLU A 101 25.48 -0.25 8.45
CA GLU A 101 25.99 0.19 7.14
C GLU A 101 25.84 -0.87 6.02
N ASP A 102 25.71 -2.14 6.37
CA ASP A 102 25.60 -3.30 5.49
C ASP A 102 24.16 -3.73 5.16
N GLN A 103 23.14 -2.99 5.63
CA GLN A 103 21.75 -3.33 5.35
C GLN A 103 21.23 -2.84 3.97
N PRO A 104 20.30 -3.62 3.38
CA PRO A 104 19.61 -3.23 2.14
C PRO A 104 18.96 -1.84 2.25
N LEU A 105 18.79 -1.16 1.11
CA LEU A 105 18.19 0.17 1.05
C LEU A 105 16.81 0.22 1.73
N GLY A 106 16.43 1.40 2.17
CA GLY A 106 15.21 1.65 2.95
C GLY A 106 15.41 1.55 4.46
N VAL A 107 14.55 2.24 5.18
CA VAL A 107 14.55 2.40 6.63
C VAL A 107 13.44 1.55 7.23
N ASP A 108 13.76 0.78 8.26
CA ASP A 108 12.77 0.00 9.00
C ASP A 108 11.94 0.94 9.88
N ILE A 109 10.84 1.46 9.34
CA ILE A 109 9.95 2.40 10.04
C ILE A 109 8.75 1.68 10.68
N ALA A 110 8.22 2.24 11.77
CA ALA A 110 6.95 1.84 12.34
C ALA A 110 5.77 2.47 11.59
N ILE A 111 4.58 1.89 11.78
CA ILE A 111 3.33 2.56 11.45
C ILE A 111 3.14 3.71 12.44
N GLU A 112 2.88 4.92 11.95
CA GLU A 112 2.42 6.03 12.77
C GLU A 112 1.00 5.71 13.25
N ASP A 113 0.86 5.45 14.54
CA ASP A 113 -0.39 5.06 15.18
C ASP A 113 -0.57 5.91 16.44
N ARG A 114 -1.41 6.95 16.33
CA ARG A 114 -1.58 7.96 17.38
C ARG A 114 -2.01 7.36 18.72
N ASP A 115 -2.94 6.43 18.69
CA ASP A 115 -3.52 5.83 19.90
C ASP A 115 -2.95 4.44 20.18
N GLY A 116 -2.14 3.88 19.29
CA GLY A 116 -1.57 2.53 19.41
C GLY A 116 -2.57 1.39 19.19
N HIS A 117 -3.74 1.71 18.63
CA HIS A 117 -4.89 0.81 18.49
C HIS A 117 -5.31 0.56 17.03
N SER A 118 -4.63 1.16 16.05
CA SER A 118 -5.06 1.10 14.65
C SER A 118 -5.06 -0.34 14.09
N MET A 119 -4.22 -1.22 14.64
CA MET A 119 -4.03 -2.62 14.21
C MET A 119 -4.72 -3.67 15.11
N ASP A 120 -5.49 -3.26 16.12
CA ASP A 120 -6.05 -4.18 17.13
C ASP A 120 -6.94 -5.29 16.53
N ALA A 121 -7.82 -4.94 15.59
CA ALA A 121 -8.72 -5.89 14.95
C ALA A 121 -7.95 -6.91 14.10
N LEU A 122 -6.94 -6.44 13.36
CA LEU A 122 -6.01 -7.33 12.65
C LEU A 122 -5.33 -8.28 13.63
N HIS A 123 -4.75 -7.77 14.72
CA HIS A 123 -4.05 -8.61 15.69
C HIS A 123 -4.97 -9.63 16.36
N ALA A 124 -6.19 -9.24 16.72
CA ALA A 124 -7.20 -10.16 17.24
C ALA A 124 -7.53 -11.28 16.23
N ALA A 125 -7.68 -10.92 14.96
CA ALA A 125 -7.95 -11.90 13.89
C ALA A 125 -6.77 -12.85 13.65
N LEU A 126 -5.54 -12.33 13.65
CA LEU A 126 -4.32 -13.13 13.53
C LEU A 126 -4.16 -14.11 14.71
N ARG A 127 -4.44 -13.67 15.95
CA ARG A 127 -4.46 -14.56 17.13
C ARG A 127 -5.50 -15.67 16.99
N ARG A 128 -6.67 -15.36 16.41
CA ARG A 128 -7.71 -16.35 16.09
C ARG A 128 -7.23 -17.37 15.05
N ALA A 129 -6.51 -16.91 14.01
CA ALA A 129 -5.92 -17.79 13.01
C ALA A 129 -4.82 -18.68 13.60
N GLU A 130 -3.95 -18.13 14.44
CA GLU A 130 -2.87 -18.85 15.13
C GLU A 130 -3.40 -19.98 16.02
N ARG A 131 -4.53 -19.76 16.71
CA ARG A 131 -5.21 -20.78 17.52
C ARG A 131 -6.00 -21.80 16.70
N GLY A 132 -6.07 -21.65 15.37
CA GLY A 132 -6.86 -22.53 14.52
C GLY A 132 -8.37 -22.30 14.60
N GLU A 133 -8.81 -21.12 15.08
CA GLU A 133 -10.22 -20.81 15.35
C GLU A 133 -10.89 -19.99 14.25
N GLY A 134 -10.13 -19.49 13.26
CA GLY A 134 -10.70 -18.72 12.17
C GLY A 134 -9.69 -18.13 11.22
N GLN A 135 -10.15 -17.18 10.42
CA GLN A 135 -9.36 -16.52 9.39
C GLN A 135 -9.14 -15.04 9.72
N ALA A 136 -8.00 -14.51 9.30
CA ALA A 136 -7.75 -13.07 9.22
C ALA A 136 -7.77 -12.63 7.75
N ARG A 137 -8.52 -11.58 7.43
CA ARG A 137 -8.66 -11.07 6.07
C ARG A 137 -8.24 -9.62 5.94
N LEU A 138 -7.31 -9.39 5.02
CA LEU A 138 -6.79 -8.07 4.70
C LEU A 138 -7.24 -7.68 3.30
N VAL A 139 -7.67 -6.43 3.12
CA VAL A 139 -8.04 -5.88 1.80
C VAL A 139 -7.11 -4.71 1.49
N PHE A 140 -6.30 -4.84 0.45
CA PHE A 140 -5.41 -3.78 -0.05
C PHE A 140 -6.03 -3.12 -1.27
N TYR A 141 -6.47 -1.88 -1.13
CA TYR A 141 -6.77 -1.00 -2.24
C TYR A 141 -5.54 -0.18 -2.61
N GLY A 142 -5.32 0.04 -3.91
CA GLY A 142 -4.27 0.96 -4.31
C GLY A 142 -4.13 1.17 -5.80
N ALA A 143 -3.03 1.82 -6.17
CA ALA A 143 -2.65 2.06 -7.55
C ALA A 143 -1.75 0.94 -8.12
N SER A 144 -0.76 1.30 -8.94
CA SER A 144 0.16 0.36 -9.61
C SER A 144 1.04 -0.42 -8.63
N HIS A 145 1.44 0.16 -7.50
CA HIS A 145 2.20 -0.55 -6.47
C HIS A 145 1.44 -1.77 -5.94
N VAL A 146 0.16 -1.61 -5.60
CA VAL A 146 -0.71 -2.72 -5.17
C VAL A 146 -1.01 -3.66 -6.34
N ALA A 147 -1.30 -3.11 -7.53
CA ALA A 147 -1.63 -3.90 -8.72
C ALA A 147 -0.46 -4.79 -9.20
N SER A 148 0.77 -4.50 -8.76
CA SER A 148 1.94 -5.32 -9.04
C SER A 148 1.89 -6.69 -8.36
N ASP A 149 1.16 -6.76 -7.24
CA ASP A 149 1.11 -7.85 -6.29
C ASP A 149 2.50 -8.26 -5.74
N LEU A 150 3.51 -7.41 -5.84
CA LEU A 150 4.87 -7.75 -5.43
C LEU A 150 5.07 -7.54 -3.93
N PHE A 151 4.68 -6.39 -3.37
CA PHE A 151 4.81 -6.16 -1.93
C PHE A 151 3.65 -6.80 -1.14
N THR A 152 2.43 -6.74 -1.65
CA THR A 152 1.26 -7.43 -1.05
C THR A 152 1.41 -8.94 -1.10
N GLY A 153 2.04 -9.48 -2.15
CA GLY A 153 2.42 -10.88 -2.24
C GLY A 153 3.40 -11.31 -1.16
N VAL A 154 4.37 -10.46 -0.79
CA VAL A 154 5.29 -10.70 0.34
C VAL A 154 4.55 -10.66 1.67
N VAL A 155 3.72 -9.63 1.91
CA VAL A 155 2.90 -9.53 3.14
C VAL A 155 2.04 -10.79 3.29
N ARG A 156 1.33 -11.19 2.23
CA ARG A 156 0.52 -12.41 2.20
C ARG A 156 1.34 -13.65 2.51
N SER A 157 2.45 -13.87 1.81
CA SER A 157 3.25 -15.09 1.97
C SER A 157 3.82 -15.21 3.38
N ARG A 158 4.29 -14.10 3.98
CA ARG A 158 4.81 -14.09 5.35
C ARG A 158 3.72 -14.37 6.39
N LEU A 159 2.57 -13.71 6.26
CA LEU A 159 1.44 -13.95 7.16
C LEU A 159 0.91 -15.39 7.02
N GLN A 160 0.77 -15.91 5.81
CA GLN A 160 0.32 -17.28 5.59
C GLN A 160 1.32 -18.33 6.07
N ALA A 161 2.62 -18.07 5.95
CA ALA A 161 3.66 -18.96 6.47
C ALA A 161 3.56 -19.13 7.99
N ARG A 162 3.17 -18.07 8.71
CA ARG A 162 3.01 -18.10 10.17
C ARG A 162 1.63 -18.60 10.61
N PHE A 163 0.57 -18.01 10.05
CA PHE A 163 -0.80 -18.17 10.57
C PHE A 163 -1.63 -19.19 9.79
N GLY A 164 -1.12 -19.69 8.66
CA GLY A 164 -1.79 -20.63 7.78
C GLY A 164 -2.29 -19.99 6.48
N ASP A 165 -2.28 -20.77 5.40
CA ASP A 165 -2.83 -20.39 4.09
C ASP A 165 -4.33 -20.70 4.04
N ALA A 166 -5.16 -19.67 4.19
CA ALA A 166 -6.62 -19.72 4.02
C ALA A 166 -7.05 -19.37 2.57
N GLY A 167 -6.09 -19.36 1.65
CA GLY A 167 -6.30 -19.08 0.23
C GLY A 167 -5.89 -17.68 -0.19
N HIS A 168 -6.09 -17.39 -1.46
CA HIS A 168 -5.39 -16.32 -2.17
C HIS A 168 -6.28 -15.09 -2.42
N GLY A 169 -7.54 -15.15 -2.00
CA GLY A 169 -8.45 -14.01 -1.99
C GLY A 169 -9.05 -13.70 -3.36
N PHE A 170 -9.40 -12.44 -3.55
CA PHE A 170 -10.17 -11.93 -4.67
C PHE A 170 -9.30 -11.64 -5.90
N VAL A 171 -9.70 -12.19 -7.04
CA VAL A 171 -9.09 -11.95 -8.34
C VAL A 171 -10.14 -11.61 -9.39
N LEU A 172 -9.73 -11.04 -10.52
CA LEU A 172 -10.58 -10.97 -11.71
C LEU A 172 -10.48 -12.30 -12.46
N PRO A 173 -11.61 -12.88 -12.91
CA PRO A 173 -11.64 -14.21 -13.52
C PRO A 173 -10.96 -14.25 -14.91
N VAL A 174 -10.76 -13.08 -15.53
CA VAL A 174 -9.96 -12.88 -16.73
C VAL A 174 -9.13 -11.61 -16.53
N ALA A 175 -7.95 -11.56 -17.15
CA ALA A 175 -7.05 -10.42 -17.03
C ALA A 175 -7.64 -9.18 -17.75
N PRO A 176 -7.98 -8.10 -17.03
CA PRO A 176 -8.53 -6.88 -17.64
C PRO A 176 -7.50 -6.05 -18.42
N TRP A 177 -6.20 -6.30 -18.20
CA TRP A 177 -5.09 -5.69 -18.91
C TRP A 177 -3.89 -6.65 -18.93
N ARG A 178 -2.97 -6.45 -19.88
CA ARG A 178 -1.86 -7.38 -20.16
C ARG A 178 -0.96 -7.68 -18.95
N SER A 179 -0.72 -6.71 -18.08
CA SER A 179 0.15 -6.86 -16.91
C SER A 179 -0.57 -7.35 -15.65
N TYR A 180 -1.88 -7.58 -15.71
CA TYR A 180 -2.63 -8.10 -14.56
C TYR A 180 -2.17 -9.50 -14.21
N ARG A 181 -1.89 -9.72 -12.93
CA ARG A 181 -1.32 -10.94 -12.40
C ARG A 181 -1.64 -11.04 -10.92
N HIS A 182 -1.56 -12.25 -10.39
CA HIS A 182 -1.75 -12.53 -8.98
C HIS A 182 -0.84 -13.69 -8.59
N GLN A 183 -0.05 -13.52 -7.53
CA GLN A 183 0.80 -14.58 -7.01
C GLN A 183 -0.07 -15.68 -6.39
N GLY A 184 0.17 -16.94 -6.76
CA GLY A 184 -0.60 -18.08 -6.25
C GLY A 184 -1.99 -18.29 -6.87
N VAL A 185 -2.40 -17.51 -7.88
CA VAL A 185 -3.59 -17.82 -8.68
C VAL A 185 -3.26 -17.74 -10.16
N ARG A 186 -3.58 -18.80 -10.90
CA ARG A 186 -3.44 -18.82 -12.36
C ARG A 186 -4.74 -18.38 -13.01
N ILE A 187 -4.65 -17.29 -13.78
CA ILE A 187 -5.78 -16.66 -14.47
C ILE A 187 -5.62 -16.86 -15.98
N ARG A 188 -6.65 -17.36 -16.64
CA ARG A 188 -6.70 -17.58 -18.09
C ARG A 188 -8.09 -17.24 -18.63
N GLY A 189 -8.18 -16.84 -19.89
CA GLY A 189 -9.47 -16.59 -20.53
C GLY A 189 -9.30 -16.01 -21.93
N ASP A 190 -10.42 -15.90 -22.64
CA ASP A 190 -10.48 -15.24 -23.95
C ASP A 190 -10.53 -13.72 -23.76
N ALA A 191 -9.44 -13.10 -23.31
CA ALA A 191 -9.42 -11.67 -22.97
C ALA A 191 -9.95 -10.76 -24.09
N GLU A 192 -9.77 -11.12 -25.36
CA GLU A 192 -10.30 -10.39 -26.52
C GLU A 192 -11.82 -10.43 -26.66
N ARG A 193 -12.50 -11.38 -26.00
CA ARG A 193 -13.96 -11.53 -25.99
C ARG A 193 -14.62 -10.96 -24.74
N TRP A 194 -13.83 -10.43 -23.82
CA TRP A 194 -14.28 -9.75 -22.61
C TRP A 194 -13.93 -8.28 -22.71
N GLU A 195 -14.95 -7.43 -22.65
CA GLU A 195 -14.73 -6.00 -22.44
C GLU A 195 -14.39 -5.78 -20.97
N SER A 196 -13.37 -4.96 -20.72
CA SER A 196 -12.90 -4.66 -19.37
C SER A 196 -13.05 -3.17 -19.10
N THR A 197 -13.77 -2.85 -18.03
CA THR A 197 -13.99 -1.46 -17.61
C THR A 197 -13.43 -1.31 -16.21
N LYS A 198 -12.56 -0.31 -16.04
CA LYS A 198 -12.00 0.09 -14.76
C LYS A 198 -12.33 1.55 -14.48
N VAL A 199 -12.44 1.91 -13.22
CA VAL A 199 -12.57 3.32 -12.83
C VAL A 199 -11.34 4.12 -13.29
N ARG A 200 -11.56 5.32 -13.82
CA ARG A 200 -10.52 6.23 -14.29
C ARG A 200 -11.00 7.69 -14.23
N GLY A 201 -10.09 8.64 -14.44
CA GLY A 201 -10.37 10.06 -14.22
C GLY A 201 -11.42 10.68 -15.13
N ASP A 202 -11.67 10.09 -16.30
CA ASP A 202 -12.71 10.48 -17.27
C ASP A 202 -14.03 9.70 -17.09
N THR A 203 -14.12 8.78 -16.11
CA THR A 203 -15.42 8.21 -15.73
C THR A 203 -16.30 9.37 -15.23
N ARG A 204 -17.49 9.56 -15.80
CA ARG A 204 -18.37 10.69 -15.46
C ARG A 204 -19.56 10.29 -14.61
N ASP A 205 -20.00 9.04 -14.79
CA ASP A 205 -21.16 8.49 -14.13
C ASP A 205 -20.74 7.53 -13.02
N VAL A 206 -21.55 7.49 -11.96
CA VAL A 206 -21.42 6.47 -10.92
C VAL A 206 -21.73 5.12 -11.54
N GLU A 207 -20.78 4.19 -11.42
CA GLU A 207 -20.88 2.90 -12.08
C GLU A 207 -20.73 1.72 -11.11
N SER A 208 -21.33 0.59 -11.50
CA SER A 208 -21.29 -0.65 -10.76
C SER A 208 -19.94 -1.35 -10.94
N PHE A 209 -18.88 -0.85 -10.32
CA PHE A 209 -17.52 -1.39 -10.44
C PHE A 209 -17.20 -2.57 -9.50
N GLY A 210 -18.12 -2.93 -8.63
CA GLY A 210 -17.93 -4.01 -7.68
C GLY A 210 -16.86 -3.70 -6.61
N LEU A 211 -16.19 -4.75 -6.11
CA LEU A 211 -15.21 -4.64 -5.02
C LEU A 211 -13.88 -4.02 -5.48
N HIS A 212 -13.42 -4.32 -6.70
CA HIS A 212 -12.06 -3.99 -7.17
C HIS A 212 -12.00 -2.65 -7.92
N GLY A 213 -13.13 -2.01 -8.23
CA GLY A 213 -13.12 -0.86 -9.14
C GLY A 213 -12.98 -1.24 -10.61
N VAL A 214 -13.22 -2.52 -10.93
CA VAL A 214 -13.08 -3.14 -12.24
C VAL A 214 -14.18 -4.17 -12.42
N PHE A 215 -14.78 -4.19 -13.60
CA PHE A 215 -15.60 -5.31 -14.05
C PHE A 215 -15.18 -5.76 -15.44
N VAL A 216 -15.53 -7.00 -15.76
CA VAL A 216 -15.40 -7.56 -17.10
C VAL A 216 -16.76 -8.03 -17.57
N GLU A 217 -17.10 -7.76 -18.83
CA GLU A 217 -18.40 -8.15 -19.38
C GLU A 217 -18.32 -8.65 -20.81
N THR A 218 -19.33 -9.42 -21.20
CA THR A 218 -19.43 -9.96 -22.54
C THR A 218 -20.85 -10.36 -22.87
N SER A 219 -21.22 -10.22 -24.15
CA SER A 219 -22.38 -10.87 -24.74
C SER A 219 -21.98 -11.96 -25.74
N THR A 220 -20.67 -12.23 -25.87
CA THR A 220 -20.13 -13.14 -26.89
C THR A 220 -20.30 -14.59 -26.44
N ARG A 221 -20.98 -15.39 -27.27
CA ARG A 221 -21.13 -16.83 -27.02
C ARG A 221 -19.77 -17.51 -26.91
N ASN A 222 -19.65 -18.40 -25.93
CA ASN A 222 -18.46 -19.18 -25.61
C ASN A 222 -17.24 -18.39 -25.12
N ALA A 223 -17.35 -17.07 -24.89
CA ALA A 223 -16.31 -16.35 -24.16
C ALA A 223 -16.13 -17.00 -22.78
N TRP A 224 -14.90 -17.38 -22.43
CA TRP A 224 -14.61 -18.06 -21.18
C TRP A 224 -13.54 -17.35 -20.36
N ALA A 225 -13.59 -17.57 -19.06
CA ALA A 225 -12.67 -17.04 -18.05
C ALA A 225 -12.45 -18.12 -16.98
N GLU A 226 -11.23 -18.26 -16.47
CA GLU A 226 -10.83 -19.30 -15.52
C GLU A 226 -9.83 -18.75 -14.52
N ALA A 227 -10.09 -19.00 -13.24
CA ALA A 227 -9.05 -18.97 -12.22
C ALA A 227 -8.82 -20.38 -11.67
N SER A 228 -7.60 -20.64 -11.24
CA SER A 228 -7.18 -21.95 -10.78
C SER A 228 -5.99 -21.87 -9.85
N THR A 229 -5.81 -22.93 -9.08
CA THR A 229 -4.58 -23.16 -8.33
C THR A 229 -3.37 -23.21 -9.29
N THR A 230 -2.20 -22.81 -8.80
CA THR A 230 -0.96 -22.94 -9.55
C THR A 230 -0.61 -24.42 -9.76
N SER A 231 0.19 -24.73 -10.78
CA SER A 231 0.75 -26.07 -11.02
C SER A 231 2.26 -26.17 -10.73
N ARG A 232 2.91 -25.04 -10.45
CA ARG A 232 4.35 -24.90 -10.14
C ARG A 232 4.57 -23.84 -9.06
N GLY A 233 5.73 -23.87 -8.42
CA GLY A 233 6.06 -22.98 -7.30
C GLY A 233 5.45 -23.47 -5.98
N GLU A 234 5.64 -22.70 -4.92
CA GLU A 234 5.23 -23.07 -3.55
C GLU A 234 3.85 -22.49 -3.17
N LEU A 235 3.44 -21.39 -3.80
CA LEU A 235 2.19 -20.69 -3.50
C LEU A 235 1.02 -21.20 -4.33
N GLY A 236 -0.19 -21.15 -3.78
CA GLY A 236 -1.41 -21.35 -4.57
C GLY A 236 -1.71 -22.78 -4.98
N ARG A 237 -1.21 -23.78 -4.25
CA ARG A 237 -1.32 -25.21 -4.61
C ARG A 237 -2.71 -25.80 -4.37
N ALA A 238 -3.50 -25.19 -3.50
CA ALA A 238 -4.79 -25.70 -3.08
C ALA A 238 -5.84 -24.59 -2.96
N ALA A 239 -7.09 -24.96 -3.22
CA ALA A 239 -8.29 -24.20 -2.92
C ALA A 239 -9.35 -25.19 -2.41
N SER A 240 -10.28 -24.72 -1.60
CA SER A 240 -11.46 -25.50 -1.21
C SER A 240 -12.76 -24.70 -1.35
N VAL A 241 -12.66 -23.42 -1.71
CA VAL A 241 -13.80 -22.53 -1.93
C VAL A 241 -13.53 -21.64 -3.12
N PHE A 242 -14.51 -21.54 -4.01
CA PHE A 242 -14.58 -20.51 -5.04
C PHE A 242 -15.88 -19.72 -4.89
N GLU A 243 -15.81 -18.39 -4.94
CA GLU A 243 -17.02 -17.57 -4.92
C GLU A 243 -17.00 -16.55 -6.06
N LEU A 244 -17.90 -16.72 -7.03
CA LEU A 244 -18.05 -15.85 -8.18
C LEU A 244 -18.94 -14.66 -7.85
N PHE A 245 -18.47 -13.45 -8.16
CA PHE A 245 -19.19 -12.19 -8.00
C PHE A 245 -19.64 -11.72 -9.38
N TYR A 246 -20.94 -11.57 -9.59
CA TYR A 246 -21.52 -11.20 -10.88
C TYR A 246 -22.63 -10.17 -10.74
N TYR A 247 -22.99 -9.51 -11.84
CA TYR A 247 -24.05 -8.53 -11.86
C TYR A 247 -25.38 -9.14 -12.29
N LYS A 248 -26.41 -8.97 -11.47
CA LYS A 248 -27.80 -9.23 -11.84
C LYS A 248 -28.35 -7.99 -12.54
N GLN A 249 -29.04 -8.17 -13.66
CA GLN A 249 -29.55 -7.05 -14.45
C GLN A 249 -30.71 -7.43 -15.38
N PRO A 250 -31.56 -6.46 -15.76
CA PRO A 250 -32.51 -6.63 -16.85
C PRO A 250 -31.83 -7.10 -18.13
N ARG A 251 -32.42 -8.10 -18.79
CA ARG A 251 -31.87 -8.73 -20.01
C ARG A 251 -30.47 -9.36 -19.83
N GLY A 252 -30.08 -9.68 -18.59
CA GLY A 252 -28.88 -10.46 -18.30
C GLY A 252 -28.86 -11.80 -19.03
N GLY A 253 -27.66 -12.22 -19.45
CA GLY A 253 -27.40 -13.50 -20.08
C GLY A 253 -27.19 -14.65 -19.09
N ASP A 254 -26.83 -15.82 -19.61
CA ASP A 254 -26.48 -16.98 -18.81
C ASP A 254 -24.97 -17.26 -18.83
N LEU A 255 -24.45 -17.73 -17.70
CA LEU A 255 -23.08 -18.22 -17.52
C LEU A 255 -23.12 -19.71 -17.16
N GLN A 256 -22.43 -20.54 -17.93
CA GLN A 256 -22.16 -21.92 -17.54
C GLN A 256 -20.88 -21.97 -16.70
N VAL A 257 -20.98 -22.51 -15.49
CA VAL A 257 -19.85 -22.73 -14.59
C VAL A 257 -19.34 -24.16 -14.72
N TYR A 258 -18.03 -24.32 -14.66
CA TYR A 258 -17.31 -25.58 -14.65
C TYR A 258 -16.35 -25.62 -13.47
N LEU A 259 -16.37 -26.73 -12.74
CA LEU A 259 -15.34 -27.10 -11.76
C LEU A 259 -14.54 -28.26 -12.34
N ASP A 260 -13.23 -28.07 -12.49
CA ASP A 260 -12.31 -29.06 -13.05
C ASP A 260 -12.78 -29.64 -14.39
N GLY A 261 -13.29 -28.74 -15.25
CA GLY A 261 -13.81 -29.06 -16.57
C GLY A 261 -15.19 -29.71 -16.60
N ARG A 262 -15.81 -29.99 -15.44
CA ARG A 262 -17.16 -30.55 -15.35
C ARG A 262 -18.20 -29.44 -15.17
N PRO A 263 -19.27 -29.39 -15.97
CA PRO A 263 -20.31 -28.38 -15.79
C PRO A 263 -21.05 -28.62 -14.47
N VAL A 264 -21.20 -27.57 -13.65
CA VAL A 264 -21.82 -27.67 -12.31
C VAL A 264 -23.07 -26.81 -12.16
N GLU A 265 -23.12 -25.65 -12.79
CA GLU A 265 -24.27 -24.74 -12.67
C GLU A 265 -24.42 -23.87 -13.92
N ARG A 266 -25.66 -23.58 -14.30
CA ARG A 266 -25.97 -22.49 -15.23
C ARG A 266 -26.58 -21.33 -14.46
N ILE A 267 -25.76 -20.31 -14.20
CA ILE A 267 -26.19 -19.06 -13.56
C ILE A 267 -26.96 -18.24 -14.60
N ARG A 268 -28.18 -17.80 -14.23
CA ARG A 268 -28.95 -16.82 -15.01
C ARG A 268 -28.78 -15.46 -14.35
N THR A 269 -28.19 -14.49 -15.06
CA THR A 269 -27.97 -13.15 -14.48
C THR A 269 -29.14 -12.20 -14.71
N ARG A 270 -30.18 -12.65 -15.42
CA ARG A 270 -31.41 -11.89 -15.63
C ARG A 270 -32.15 -11.64 -14.31
N ALA A 271 -32.41 -10.38 -14.01
CA ALA A 271 -33.25 -9.94 -12.90
C ALA A 271 -34.12 -8.75 -13.30
N THR A 272 -35.15 -8.45 -12.52
CA THR A 272 -35.98 -7.25 -12.69
C THR A 272 -35.25 -5.98 -12.28
N GLU A 273 -34.46 -6.08 -11.21
CA GLU A 273 -33.65 -4.99 -10.67
C GLU A 273 -32.16 -5.32 -10.81
N THR A 274 -31.34 -4.28 -10.80
CA THR A 274 -29.89 -4.40 -10.82
C THR A 274 -29.33 -4.67 -9.43
N GLY A 275 -28.26 -5.45 -9.34
CA GLY A 275 -27.58 -5.67 -8.07
C GLY A 275 -26.54 -6.78 -8.11
N ALA A 276 -25.99 -7.12 -6.97
CA ALA A 276 -25.02 -8.20 -6.86
C ALA A 276 -25.64 -9.59 -6.98
N GLY A 277 -24.87 -10.51 -7.54
CA GLY A 277 -25.08 -11.95 -7.47
C GLY A 277 -23.81 -12.64 -7.00
N TYR A 278 -24.00 -13.73 -6.26
CA TYR A 278 -22.92 -14.55 -5.72
C TYR A 278 -23.22 -16.02 -5.97
N ALA A 279 -22.22 -16.76 -6.44
CA ALA A 279 -22.28 -18.20 -6.54
C ALA A 279 -21.05 -18.80 -5.87
N ARG A 280 -21.27 -19.51 -4.75
CA ARG A 280 -20.21 -20.13 -3.93
C ARG A 280 -20.17 -21.62 -4.18
N TYR A 281 -18.97 -22.15 -4.36
CA TYR A 281 -18.69 -23.55 -4.63
C TYR A 281 -17.65 -24.05 -3.63
N GLU A 282 -18.02 -25.07 -2.86
CA GLU A 282 -17.10 -25.81 -2.01
C GLU A 282 -16.57 -27.03 -2.77
N VAL A 283 -15.27 -27.26 -2.64
CA VAL A 283 -14.56 -28.42 -3.21
C VAL A 283 -13.61 -28.97 -2.15
N PRO A 284 -13.19 -30.25 -2.24
CA PRO A 284 -12.14 -30.77 -1.37
C PRO A 284 -10.91 -29.87 -1.40
N ASP A 285 -10.17 -29.74 -0.29
CA ASP A 285 -8.96 -28.92 -0.28
C ASP A 285 -7.88 -29.55 -1.18
N GLY A 286 -7.59 -28.91 -2.31
CA GLY A 286 -6.74 -29.50 -3.33
C GLY A 286 -6.58 -28.65 -4.59
N PRO A 287 -5.90 -29.17 -5.62
CA PRO A 287 -5.72 -28.47 -6.88
C PRO A 287 -7.04 -28.41 -7.66
N HIS A 288 -7.53 -27.21 -7.91
CA HIS A 288 -8.83 -26.99 -8.54
C HIS A 288 -8.82 -25.82 -9.53
N SER A 289 -9.81 -25.82 -10.42
CA SER A 289 -10.09 -24.74 -11.37
C SER A 289 -11.58 -24.44 -11.42
N LEU A 290 -11.91 -23.15 -11.39
CA LEU A 290 -13.25 -22.66 -11.70
C LEU A 290 -13.20 -21.90 -13.02
N ARG A 291 -13.97 -22.37 -13.99
CA ARG A 291 -14.15 -21.73 -15.29
C ARG A 291 -15.60 -21.32 -15.48
N VAL A 292 -15.80 -20.14 -16.04
CA VAL A 292 -17.10 -19.67 -16.52
C VAL A 292 -17.09 -19.54 -18.03
N ARG A 293 -18.24 -19.75 -18.67
CA ARG A 293 -18.44 -19.57 -20.11
C ARG A 293 -19.77 -18.89 -20.39
N ALA A 294 -19.75 -17.77 -21.12
CA ALA A 294 -20.96 -17.05 -21.51
C ALA A 294 -21.75 -17.82 -22.58
N ASN A 295 -23.07 -17.88 -22.43
CA ASN A 295 -23.96 -18.56 -23.37
C ASN A 295 -24.32 -17.69 -24.59
N GLY A 296 -24.09 -16.37 -24.52
CA GLY A 296 -24.35 -15.43 -25.61
C GLY A 296 -25.83 -15.09 -25.84
N ASN A 297 -26.67 -15.25 -24.83
CA ASN A 297 -28.11 -14.92 -24.85
C ASN A 297 -28.45 -13.62 -24.07
N GLY A 298 -27.45 -12.79 -23.81
CA GLY A 298 -27.53 -11.54 -23.05
C GLY A 298 -26.15 -11.13 -22.53
N ASN A 299 -26.01 -9.90 -22.04
CA ASN A 299 -24.78 -9.44 -21.43
C ASN A 299 -24.58 -10.07 -20.04
N VAL A 300 -23.37 -10.51 -19.74
CA VAL A 300 -22.97 -11.02 -18.44
C VAL A 300 -21.77 -10.21 -17.95
N ARG A 301 -21.86 -9.69 -16.73
CA ARG A 301 -20.81 -8.88 -16.09
C ARG A 301 -20.32 -9.59 -14.83
N LEU A 302 -19.01 -9.69 -14.69
CA LEU A 302 -18.31 -10.30 -13.56
C LEU A 302 -17.52 -9.22 -12.82
N PHE A 303 -17.64 -9.19 -11.51
CA PHE A 303 -16.88 -8.31 -10.63
C PHE A 303 -15.60 -8.97 -10.11
N GLY A 304 -15.57 -10.30 -10.06
CA GLY A 304 -14.41 -11.03 -9.60
C GLY A 304 -14.74 -12.45 -9.15
N LEU A 305 -13.74 -13.10 -8.57
CA LEU A 305 -13.78 -14.46 -8.07
C LEU A 305 -12.88 -14.54 -6.84
N ALA A 306 -13.41 -14.96 -5.70
CA ALA A 306 -12.59 -15.31 -4.55
C ALA A 306 -12.10 -16.76 -4.67
N VAL A 307 -10.81 -16.99 -4.47
CA VAL A 307 -10.16 -18.31 -4.46
C VAL A 307 -9.60 -18.56 -3.07
N GLU A 308 -10.32 -19.36 -2.27
CA GLU A 308 -10.10 -19.49 -0.84
C GLU A 308 -10.00 -20.95 -0.39
N ARG A 309 -9.65 -21.14 0.89
CA ARG A 309 -9.62 -22.42 1.58
C ARG A 309 -10.38 -22.29 2.88
N GLU A 310 -11.27 -23.23 3.15
CA GLU A 310 -12.11 -23.30 4.34
C GLU A 310 -11.34 -23.91 5.51
N ARG A 311 -10.30 -23.19 5.93
CA ARG A 311 -9.44 -23.53 7.05
C ARG A 311 -8.93 -22.27 7.74
N PRO A 312 -8.45 -22.37 8.99
CA PRO A 312 -7.80 -21.25 9.66
C PRO A 312 -6.59 -20.74 8.87
N GLY A 313 -6.36 -19.43 8.91
CA GLY A 313 -5.27 -18.80 8.18
C GLY A 313 -5.53 -17.37 7.74
N VAL A 314 -4.73 -16.91 6.79
CA VAL A 314 -4.75 -15.53 6.30
C VAL A 314 -5.18 -15.48 4.83
N ILE A 315 -6.03 -14.50 4.53
CA ILE A 315 -6.45 -14.12 3.17
C ILE A 315 -6.04 -12.66 2.94
N VAL A 316 -5.46 -12.38 1.78
CA VAL A 316 -5.12 -11.00 1.36
C VAL A 316 -5.75 -10.74 0.00
N ASP A 317 -6.72 -9.84 -0.06
CA ASP A 317 -7.32 -9.34 -1.31
C ASP A 317 -6.45 -8.20 -1.85
N THR A 318 -5.93 -8.33 -3.08
CA THR A 318 -5.03 -7.34 -3.71
C THR A 318 -5.76 -6.59 -4.83
N LEU A 319 -6.30 -5.43 -4.49
CA LEU A 319 -7.26 -4.67 -5.31
C LEU A 319 -6.63 -3.40 -5.91
N GLY A 320 -5.53 -3.59 -6.63
CA GLY A 320 -4.80 -2.51 -7.26
C GLY A 320 -5.29 -2.19 -8.68
N ILE A 321 -5.31 -0.91 -9.05
CA ILE A 321 -5.57 -0.43 -10.41
C ILE A 321 -4.48 0.53 -10.86
N ASN A 322 -3.78 0.21 -11.95
CA ASN A 322 -2.74 1.09 -12.49
C ASN A 322 -3.28 2.49 -12.80
N GLY A 323 -2.60 3.50 -12.24
CA GLY A 323 -2.95 4.93 -12.43
C GLY A 323 -4.11 5.43 -11.58
N ALA A 324 -4.69 4.61 -10.69
CA ALA A 324 -5.80 5.04 -9.86
C ALA A 324 -5.40 6.07 -8.82
N ARG A 325 -6.37 6.91 -8.46
CA ARG A 325 -6.33 7.83 -7.32
C ARG A 325 -7.35 7.40 -6.27
N ALA A 326 -7.14 7.76 -5.00
CA ALA A 326 -8.05 7.45 -3.91
C ALA A 326 -9.49 7.94 -4.20
N ARG A 327 -9.63 9.19 -4.70
CA ARG A 327 -10.93 9.80 -5.03
C ARG A 327 -11.77 9.00 -6.04
N TYR A 328 -11.18 8.07 -6.79
CA TYR A 328 -11.94 7.23 -7.73
C TYR A 328 -12.91 6.29 -7.03
N HIS A 329 -12.71 5.97 -5.75
CA HIS A 329 -13.69 5.21 -4.97
C HIS A 329 -15.05 5.91 -4.93
N LEU A 330 -15.08 7.25 -4.92
CA LEU A 330 -16.31 8.05 -4.89
C LEU A 330 -17.16 7.92 -6.18
N MET A 331 -16.63 7.25 -7.20
CA MET A 331 -17.28 7.04 -8.50
C MET A 331 -17.93 5.65 -8.59
N TRP A 332 -17.77 4.82 -7.56
CA TRP A 332 -18.37 3.49 -7.51
C TRP A 332 -19.74 3.59 -6.88
N GLU A 333 -20.71 2.88 -7.44
CA GLU A 333 -22.05 2.77 -6.89
C GLU A 333 -21.99 2.36 -5.40
N ASP A 334 -22.66 3.14 -4.56
CA ASP A 334 -22.48 3.06 -3.10
C ASP A 334 -22.92 1.73 -2.53
N GLN A 335 -24.14 1.32 -2.87
CA GLN A 335 -24.74 0.13 -2.30
C GLN A 335 -23.92 -1.12 -2.65
N LEU A 336 -23.52 -1.27 -3.90
CA LEU A 336 -22.76 -2.41 -4.41
C LEU A 336 -21.35 -2.48 -3.79
N TYR A 337 -20.65 -1.35 -3.72
CA TYR A 337 -19.34 -1.30 -3.05
C TYR A 337 -19.45 -1.74 -1.59
N ARG A 338 -20.40 -1.16 -0.85
CA ARG A 338 -20.57 -1.46 0.57
C ARG A 338 -20.98 -2.91 0.79
N GLU A 339 -21.89 -3.42 -0.04
CA GLU A 339 -22.33 -4.82 0.02
C GLU A 339 -21.15 -5.77 -0.20
N HIS A 340 -20.32 -5.52 -1.21
CA HIS A 340 -19.17 -6.37 -1.46
C HIS A 340 -18.12 -6.28 -0.37
N LEU A 341 -17.77 -5.09 0.11
CA LEU A 341 -16.78 -4.93 1.18
C LEU A 341 -17.26 -5.61 2.48
N ARG A 342 -18.55 -5.47 2.83
CA ARG A 342 -19.16 -6.20 3.96
C ARG A 342 -19.14 -7.71 3.74
N ARG A 343 -19.43 -8.18 2.53
CA ARG A 343 -19.38 -9.61 2.20
C ARG A 343 -17.98 -10.18 2.37
N ARG A 344 -16.94 -9.42 1.99
CA ARG A 344 -15.56 -9.82 2.26
C ARG A 344 -15.28 -9.89 3.75
N ASN A 345 -15.89 -9.04 4.57
CA ASN A 345 -15.70 -9.00 6.02
C ASN A 345 -14.20 -8.95 6.39
N PRO A 346 -13.49 -7.86 6.03
CA PRO A 346 -12.08 -7.68 6.35
C PRO A 346 -11.86 -7.38 7.85
N ASP A 347 -10.73 -7.83 8.36
CA ASP A 347 -10.16 -7.43 9.66
C ASP A 347 -9.18 -6.25 9.52
N LEU A 348 -8.70 -5.98 8.30
CA LEU A 348 -7.92 -4.77 7.95
C LEU A 348 -8.27 -4.29 6.54
N VAL A 349 -8.47 -2.98 6.39
CA VAL A 349 -8.50 -2.31 5.08
C VAL A 349 -7.31 -1.36 4.96
N VAL A 350 -6.55 -1.53 3.87
CA VAL A 350 -5.40 -0.69 3.51
C VAL A 350 -5.72 0.15 2.28
N LEU A 351 -5.47 1.45 2.32
CA LEU A 351 -5.57 2.36 1.18
C LEU A 351 -4.17 2.89 0.83
N ALA A 352 -3.59 2.38 -0.26
CA ALA A 352 -2.25 2.74 -0.73
C ALA A 352 -2.31 3.60 -2.00
N TYR A 353 -2.34 4.92 -1.81
CA TYR A 353 -2.52 5.93 -2.86
C TYR A 353 -1.62 7.15 -2.59
N GLY A 354 -1.55 8.08 -3.55
CA GLY A 354 -0.77 9.31 -3.43
C GLY A 354 0.25 9.49 -4.56
N THR A 355 0.90 8.41 -5.03
CA THR A 355 1.96 8.52 -6.05
C THR A 355 1.43 9.13 -7.36
N ASN A 356 0.19 8.81 -7.75
CA ASN A 356 -0.44 9.44 -8.92
C ASN A 356 -0.91 10.86 -8.61
N GLU A 357 -1.52 11.07 -7.44
CA GLU A 357 -2.01 12.36 -6.96
C GLU A 357 -0.89 13.40 -6.83
N SER A 358 0.37 12.97 -6.63
CA SER A 358 1.54 13.87 -6.65
C SER A 358 1.74 14.55 -8.01
N GLY A 359 1.18 13.99 -9.09
CA GLY A 359 1.16 14.58 -10.42
C GLY A 359 -0.09 15.39 -10.75
N ASP A 360 -1.05 15.50 -9.83
CA ASP A 360 -2.30 16.24 -10.04
C ASP A 360 -2.15 17.73 -9.66
N ASP A 361 -2.99 18.58 -10.22
CA ASP A 361 -3.05 20.03 -9.99
C ASP A 361 -4.13 20.45 -8.97
N GLN A 362 -4.97 19.51 -8.52
CA GLN A 362 -6.06 19.81 -7.59
C GLN A 362 -5.53 20.41 -6.27
N PRO A 363 -6.23 21.38 -5.64
CA PRO A 363 -5.83 21.90 -4.34
C PRO A 363 -5.68 20.80 -3.28
N ILE A 364 -4.68 20.91 -2.40
CA ILE A 364 -4.44 19.90 -1.34
C ILE A 364 -5.64 19.80 -0.39
N ALA A 365 -6.32 20.91 -0.09
CA ALA A 365 -7.55 20.88 0.70
C ALA A 365 -8.67 20.06 0.04
N ALA A 366 -8.80 20.13 -1.30
CA ALA A 366 -9.77 19.32 -2.04
C ALA A 366 -9.38 17.84 -2.03
N TYR A 367 -8.09 17.53 -2.17
CA TYR A 367 -7.57 16.16 -2.00
C TYR A 367 -7.90 15.60 -0.62
N GLU A 368 -7.62 16.38 0.44
CA GLU A 368 -7.84 15.96 1.82
C GLU A 368 -9.33 15.71 2.11
N SER A 369 -10.21 16.60 1.64
CA SER A 369 -11.67 16.42 1.73
C SER A 369 -12.12 15.12 1.06
N GLN A 370 -11.68 14.88 -0.18
CA GLN A 370 -12.04 13.67 -0.92
C GLN A 370 -11.50 12.41 -0.25
N LEU A 371 -10.26 12.45 0.27
CA LEU A 371 -9.69 11.33 1.00
C LEU A 371 -10.49 11.03 2.26
N ARG A 372 -10.91 12.05 3.02
CA ARG A 372 -11.77 11.92 4.19
C ARG A 372 -13.10 11.24 3.83
N GLU A 373 -13.72 11.61 2.71
CA GLU A 373 -14.94 10.94 2.22
C GLU A 373 -14.71 9.46 1.89
N VAL A 374 -13.58 9.14 1.22
CA VAL A 374 -13.23 7.75 0.89
C VAL A 374 -12.98 6.92 2.15
N VAL A 375 -12.20 7.44 3.09
CA VAL A 375 -11.90 6.76 4.36
C VAL A 375 -13.18 6.63 5.19
N GLY A 376 -14.01 7.67 5.26
CA GLY A 376 -15.30 7.67 5.93
C GLY A 376 -16.20 6.56 5.41
N ARG A 377 -16.34 6.44 4.09
CA ARG A 377 -17.11 5.37 3.46
C ARG A 377 -16.60 3.97 3.85
N VAL A 378 -15.28 3.76 3.91
CA VAL A 378 -14.69 2.49 4.38
C VAL A 378 -15.04 2.23 5.84
N ARG A 379 -14.80 3.20 6.73
CA ARG A 379 -15.03 3.09 8.18
C ARG A 379 -16.50 2.86 8.51
N GLU A 380 -17.43 3.51 7.81
CA GLU A 380 -18.87 3.28 7.96
C GLU A 380 -19.30 1.88 7.48
N THR A 381 -18.58 1.31 6.51
CA THR A 381 -18.94 0.04 5.89
C THR A 381 -18.44 -1.15 6.70
N VAL A 382 -17.23 -1.05 7.24
CA VAL A 382 -16.55 -2.08 8.05
C VAL A 382 -15.94 -1.45 9.31
N PRO A 383 -16.76 -0.95 10.25
CA PRO A 383 -16.29 -0.16 11.39
C PRO A 383 -15.37 -0.91 12.35
N ASN A 384 -15.48 -2.23 12.38
CA ASN A 384 -14.69 -3.10 13.26
C ASN A 384 -13.34 -3.51 12.64
N ALA A 385 -13.10 -3.20 11.36
CA ALA A 385 -11.82 -3.50 10.74
C ALA A 385 -10.75 -2.50 11.20
N SER A 386 -9.51 -2.96 11.32
CA SER A 386 -8.35 -2.07 11.36
C SER A 386 -8.26 -1.26 10.07
N CYS A 387 -7.62 -0.09 10.13
CA CYS A 387 -7.47 0.82 9.00
C CYS A 387 -6.02 1.29 8.86
N LEU A 388 -5.49 1.26 7.65
CA LEU A 388 -4.14 1.73 7.35
C LEU A 388 -4.12 2.55 6.06
N LEU A 389 -3.53 3.74 6.12
CA LEU A 389 -3.18 4.52 4.93
C LEU A 389 -1.69 4.32 4.61
N ILE A 390 -1.37 4.04 3.35
CA ILE A 390 0.02 4.03 2.86
C ILE A 390 0.18 5.22 1.93
N GLY A 391 1.13 6.10 2.26
CA GLY A 391 1.38 7.35 1.53
C GLY A 391 2.03 7.16 0.15
N PRO A 392 2.25 8.26 -0.61
CA PRO A 392 2.97 8.20 -1.89
C PRO A 392 4.39 7.71 -1.71
N SER A 393 4.90 6.95 -2.67
CA SER A 393 6.34 6.79 -2.84
C SER A 393 7.00 8.09 -3.30
N ASP A 394 8.31 8.20 -3.12
CA ASP A 394 9.07 9.28 -3.73
C ASP A 394 8.94 9.23 -5.27
N ARG A 395 8.64 10.40 -5.87
CA ARG A 395 8.42 10.58 -7.31
C ARG A 395 9.04 11.91 -7.75
N PRO A 396 10.37 11.93 -7.96
CA PRO A 396 11.07 13.15 -8.36
C PRO A 396 10.60 13.65 -9.72
N THR A 397 10.88 14.93 -10.00
CA THR A 397 10.70 15.53 -11.31
C THR A 397 12.04 15.56 -12.03
N GLU A 398 12.09 14.99 -13.23
CA GLU A 398 13.26 15.07 -14.10
C GLU A 398 13.33 16.45 -14.76
N LEU A 399 14.51 17.07 -14.70
CA LEU A 399 14.81 18.37 -15.30
C LEU A 399 15.37 18.20 -16.71
N GLU A 400 15.41 19.29 -17.49
CA GLU A 400 15.89 19.27 -18.88
C GLU A 400 17.35 18.80 -19.03
N ASP A 401 18.16 18.98 -17.99
CA ASP A 401 19.57 18.56 -17.95
C ASP A 401 19.77 17.10 -17.50
N GLY A 402 18.67 16.37 -17.23
CA GLY A 402 18.67 14.99 -16.76
C GLY A 402 18.92 14.83 -15.25
N SER A 403 19.02 15.94 -14.51
CA SER A 403 19.00 15.90 -13.04
C SER A 403 17.57 15.77 -12.50
N TYR A 404 17.43 15.54 -11.19
CA TYR A 404 16.16 15.30 -10.53
C TYR A 404 15.96 16.27 -9.37
N GLU A 405 14.76 16.85 -9.28
CA GLU A 405 14.33 17.66 -8.15
C GLU A 405 13.18 17.00 -7.38
N ASP A 406 13.05 17.38 -6.11
CA ASP A 406 11.91 16.95 -5.30
C ASP A 406 10.60 17.50 -5.87
N ARG A 407 9.51 16.78 -5.63
CA ARG A 407 8.15 17.17 -5.99
C ARG A 407 7.46 17.67 -4.72
N PRO A 408 7.35 18.99 -4.47
CA PRO A 408 6.84 19.53 -3.20
C PRO A 408 5.45 19.03 -2.81
N ARG A 409 4.62 18.73 -3.83
CA ARG A 409 3.28 18.16 -3.64
C ARG A 409 3.31 16.82 -2.91
N THR A 410 4.34 16.00 -3.07
CA THR A 410 4.47 14.71 -2.38
C THR A 410 4.44 14.88 -0.86
N ALA A 411 5.21 15.83 -0.32
CA ALA A 411 5.21 16.16 1.11
C ALA A 411 3.84 16.67 1.59
N GLN A 412 3.17 17.50 0.78
CA GLN A 412 1.83 18.01 1.11
C GLN A 412 0.78 16.89 1.19
N LEU A 413 0.85 15.90 0.29
CA LEU A 413 -0.03 14.74 0.30
C LEU A 413 0.21 13.86 1.53
N ILE A 414 1.47 13.63 1.90
CA ILE A 414 1.84 12.87 3.10
C ILE A 414 1.22 13.51 4.35
N GLN A 415 1.34 14.83 4.49
CA GLN A 415 0.76 15.54 5.64
C GLN A 415 -0.77 15.47 5.65
N ALA A 416 -1.43 15.63 4.50
CA ALA A 416 -2.88 15.49 4.38
C ALA A 416 -3.36 14.06 4.70
N GLN A 417 -2.66 13.02 4.20
CA GLN A 417 -2.97 11.63 4.51
C GLN A 417 -2.76 11.30 5.98
N HIS A 418 -1.68 11.78 6.60
CA HIS A 418 -1.43 11.60 8.03
C HIS A 418 -2.55 12.24 8.88
N ARG A 419 -2.95 13.49 8.58
CA ARG A 419 -4.07 14.14 9.27
C ARG A 419 -5.36 13.33 9.17
N VAL A 420 -5.71 12.86 7.97
CA VAL A 420 -6.90 12.02 7.77
C VAL A 420 -6.77 10.67 8.50
N ALA A 421 -5.59 10.07 8.53
CA ALA A 421 -5.35 8.83 9.27
C ALA A 421 -5.63 9.03 10.77
N VAL A 422 -5.03 10.08 11.35
CA VAL A 422 -5.20 10.48 12.74
C VAL A 422 -6.66 10.77 13.10
N GLU A 423 -7.36 11.54 12.26
CA GLU A 423 -8.77 11.91 12.45
C GLU A 423 -9.69 10.67 12.45
N MET A 424 -9.40 9.70 11.59
CA MET A 424 -10.27 8.55 11.32
C MET A 424 -9.89 7.28 12.10
N GLY A 425 -8.88 7.36 12.98
CA GLY A 425 -8.36 6.23 13.76
C GLY A 425 -7.66 5.17 12.90
N CYS A 426 -7.03 5.59 11.81
CA CYS A 426 -6.21 4.73 10.95
C CYS A 426 -4.73 4.91 11.28
N GLY A 427 -3.94 3.86 11.07
CA GLY A 427 -2.48 3.97 11.03
C GLY A 427 -2.03 4.65 9.73
N PHE A 428 -0.81 5.19 9.72
CA PHE A 428 -0.17 5.74 8.53
C PHE A 428 1.23 5.16 8.31
N PHE A 429 1.52 4.75 7.08
CA PHE A 429 2.84 4.26 6.67
C PHE A 429 3.41 5.17 5.56
N ASP A 430 4.47 5.91 5.90
CA ASP A 430 5.11 6.88 5.01
C ASP A 430 6.16 6.21 4.11
N LEU A 431 5.83 6.03 2.82
CA LEU A 431 6.76 5.43 1.87
C LEU A 431 7.99 6.31 1.60
N VAL A 432 7.90 7.63 1.68
CA VAL A 432 9.08 8.50 1.50
C VAL A 432 10.03 8.35 2.68
N ALA A 433 9.52 8.34 3.91
CA ALA A 433 10.34 8.06 5.09
C ALA A 433 10.96 6.67 5.05
N PHE A 434 10.18 5.65 4.65
CA PHE A 434 10.69 4.29 4.41
C PHE A 434 11.81 4.28 3.37
N MET A 435 11.71 5.05 2.29
CA MET A 435 12.76 5.06 1.26
C MET A 435 14.04 5.78 1.70
N GLY A 436 13.96 6.64 2.72
CA GLY A 436 15.06 7.43 3.26
C GLY A 436 14.95 8.94 3.01
N GLY A 437 13.76 9.44 2.66
CA GLY A 437 13.49 10.85 2.42
C GLY A 437 13.30 11.21 0.95
N PRO A 438 13.09 12.51 0.63
CA PRO A 438 12.98 13.00 -0.75
C PRO A 438 14.19 12.62 -1.61
N LEU A 439 13.98 12.46 -2.92
CA LEU A 439 15.00 12.05 -3.90
C LEU A 439 15.61 10.65 -3.68
N SER A 440 15.12 9.90 -2.70
CA SER A 440 15.55 8.52 -2.46
C SER A 440 15.26 7.61 -3.65
N MET A 441 14.24 7.88 -4.48
CA MET A 441 13.95 7.08 -5.67
C MET A 441 15.12 7.12 -6.67
N VAL A 442 15.79 8.26 -6.82
CA VAL A 442 16.99 8.41 -7.68
C VAL A 442 18.09 7.47 -7.20
N THR A 443 18.35 7.48 -5.88
CA THR A 443 19.35 6.60 -5.25
C THR A 443 18.96 5.14 -5.40
N TRP A 444 17.69 4.82 -5.19
CA TRP A 444 17.16 3.46 -5.32
C TRP A 444 17.26 2.91 -6.74
N SER A 445 17.04 3.75 -7.76
CA SER A 445 17.16 3.37 -9.17
C SER A 445 18.63 3.20 -9.60
N ALA A 446 19.55 3.97 -9.04
CA ALA A 446 20.97 3.89 -9.33
C ALA A 446 21.72 2.76 -8.58
N ALA A 447 21.09 2.15 -7.57
CA ALA A 447 21.72 1.14 -6.72
C ALA A 447 22.03 -0.17 -7.47
N THR A 448 22.95 -0.98 -6.91
CA THR A 448 23.27 -2.33 -7.42
C THR A 448 23.11 -3.37 -6.30
N PRO A 449 22.11 -4.27 -6.37
CA PRO A 449 21.01 -4.29 -7.34
C PRO A 449 20.08 -3.07 -7.18
N ALA A 450 19.37 -2.69 -8.26
CA ALA A 450 18.44 -1.57 -8.23
C ALA A 450 17.17 -1.91 -7.45
N TYR A 451 16.70 -0.99 -6.62
CA TYR A 451 15.45 -1.08 -5.86
C TYR A 451 14.34 -0.25 -6.52
N GLY A 452 14.71 0.84 -7.20
CA GLY A 452 13.85 1.67 -8.03
C GLY A 452 13.93 1.28 -9.50
N ALA A 453 12.81 1.40 -10.22
CA ALA A 453 12.80 1.20 -11.66
C ALA A 453 13.31 2.46 -12.39
N PRO A 454 13.82 2.33 -13.63
CA PRO A 454 14.34 3.47 -14.39
C PRO A 454 13.33 4.60 -14.67
N ASP A 455 12.03 4.34 -14.45
CA ASP A 455 10.99 5.37 -14.58
C ASP A 455 10.88 6.30 -13.36
N HIS A 456 11.67 6.05 -12.30
CA HIS A 456 11.66 6.80 -11.04
C HIS A 456 10.27 6.95 -10.41
N VAL A 457 9.38 5.98 -10.66
CA VAL A 457 8.04 5.92 -10.08
C VAL A 457 7.82 4.57 -9.42
N HIS A 458 8.14 3.47 -10.10
CA HIS A 458 7.89 2.12 -9.61
C HIS A 458 9.13 1.52 -8.97
N PHE A 459 8.93 0.58 -8.04
CA PHE A 459 10.04 -0.24 -7.53
C PHE A 459 10.35 -1.40 -8.48
N THR A 460 11.58 -1.91 -8.40
CA THR A 460 11.91 -3.24 -8.93
C THR A 460 11.32 -4.32 -8.02
N ARG A 461 11.47 -5.59 -8.40
CA ARG A 461 11.11 -6.72 -7.53
C ARG A 461 11.81 -6.63 -6.17
N ALA A 462 13.11 -6.32 -6.14
CA ALA A 462 13.86 -6.19 -4.90
C ALA A 462 13.31 -5.04 -4.01
N GLY A 463 12.97 -3.90 -4.61
CA GLY A 463 12.37 -2.78 -3.88
C GLY A 463 10.98 -3.11 -3.31
N TYR A 464 10.12 -3.78 -4.08
CA TYR A 464 8.82 -4.23 -3.57
C TYR A 464 8.95 -5.33 -2.50
N GLU A 465 9.92 -6.23 -2.62
CA GLU A 465 10.19 -7.25 -1.60
C GLU A 465 10.68 -6.60 -0.30
N ARG A 466 11.55 -5.59 -0.39
CA ARG A 466 11.97 -4.77 0.77
C ARG A 466 10.79 -4.08 1.42
N LEU A 467 9.94 -3.40 0.63
CA LEU A 467 8.71 -2.76 1.13
C LEU A 467 7.79 -3.77 1.83
N GLY A 468 7.53 -4.92 1.20
CA GLY A 468 6.64 -5.93 1.76
C GLY A 468 7.14 -6.50 3.09
N ASN A 469 8.46 -6.69 3.24
CA ASN A 469 9.06 -7.14 4.49
C ASN A 469 8.93 -6.09 5.61
N VAL A 470 9.31 -4.82 5.34
CA VAL A 470 9.24 -3.77 6.35
C VAL A 470 7.80 -3.48 6.75
N LEU A 471 6.89 -3.40 5.78
CA LEU A 471 5.46 -3.20 6.05
C LEU A 471 4.88 -4.35 6.88
N HIS A 472 5.19 -5.60 6.55
CA HIS A 472 4.79 -6.76 7.35
C HIS A 472 5.25 -6.61 8.80
N ASP A 473 6.55 -6.33 9.01
CA ASP A 473 7.11 -6.28 10.36
C ASP A 473 6.55 -5.09 11.17
N ALA A 474 6.23 -3.97 10.50
CA ALA A 474 5.54 -2.84 11.11
C ALA A 474 4.08 -3.18 11.48
N MET A 475 3.35 -3.89 10.62
CA MET A 475 1.98 -4.36 10.92
C MET A 475 1.92 -5.36 12.07
N MET A 476 2.99 -6.15 12.27
CA MET A 476 3.11 -7.11 13.38
C MET A 476 3.59 -6.47 14.68
N GLU A 477 3.97 -5.18 14.67
CA GLU A 477 4.34 -4.50 15.90
C GLU A 477 3.14 -4.40 16.85
N GLY A 478 3.32 -4.80 18.12
CA GLY A 478 2.21 -4.88 19.08
C GLY A 478 1.49 -6.24 19.10
N PHE A 479 1.57 -7.04 18.03
CA PHE A 479 1.05 -8.40 18.07
C PHE A 479 1.83 -9.30 19.04
N GLU A 480 3.16 -9.14 19.06
CA GLU A 480 4.08 -9.91 19.91
C GLU A 480 4.10 -9.49 21.38
N ARG A 481 3.38 -8.41 21.73
CA ARG A 481 3.19 -7.95 23.10
C ARG A 481 1.92 -8.58 23.65
#